data_AF-A0A3M1XIA5-F1
#
_entry.id   AF-A0A3M1XIA5-F1
#
_cell.length_a   1.000
_cell.length_b   1.000
_cell.length_c   1.000
_cell.angle_alpha   90.00
_cell.angle_beta   90.00
_cell.angle_gamma   90.00
#
_symmetry.space_group_name_H-M   'P 1'
#
loop_
_entity.id
_entity.type
_entity.pdbx_description
1 polymer ?
#
loop_
_entity_poly.entity_id
_entity_poly.type
_entity_poly.pdbx_seq_one_letter_code
_entity_poly.pdbx_strand_id
1 'polypeptide(L)'
;GKQVQKLAMWMLENRMVHFIGSDAHAPKGRTFKLQEAVDYLRNHLDEDYIRMLVQENPLKIINEIPIREVHVPEEDEKPSFFQRLKRRLKG
;
A
#
# COMPACT_ATOMS: atom_id res chain seq x y z
N GLY A 1 -4.09 11.32 -7.22
CA GLY A 1 -4.16 11.06 -8.67
C GLY A 1 -4.28 9.57 -8.93
N LYS A 2 -4.89 9.14 -10.05
CA LYS A 2 -5.24 7.72 -10.30
C LYS A 2 -4.04 6.78 -10.29
N GLN A 3 -2.90 7.17 -10.86
CA GLN A 3 -1.70 6.31 -10.90
C GLN A 3 -1.12 6.09 -9.49
N VAL A 4 -1.05 7.16 -8.68
CA VAL A 4 -0.58 7.09 -7.29
C VAL A 4 -1.50 6.19 -6.45
N GLN A 5 -2.82 6.30 -6.64
CA GLN A 5 -3.77 5.42 -5.96
C GLN A 5 -3.56 3.96 -6.33
N LYS A 6 -3.35 3.65 -7.62
CA LYS A 6 -3.07 2.28 -8.07
C LYS A 6 -1.80 1.72 -7.45
N LEU A 7 -0.73 2.51 -7.39
CA LEU A 7 0.52 2.11 -6.75
C LEU A 7 0.33 1.88 -5.24
N ALA A 8 -0.35 2.79 -4.55
CA ALA A 8 -0.63 2.66 -3.13
C ALA A 8 -1.44 1.38 -2.82
N MET A 9 -2.47 1.08 -3.63
CA MET A 9 -3.23 -0.16 -3.51
C MET A 9 -2.35 -1.40 -3.73
N TRP A 10 -1.51 -1.40 -4.76
CA TRP A 10 -0.57 -2.50 -5.00
C TRP A 10 0.37 -2.73 -3.81
N MET A 11 0.92 -1.67 -3.20
CA MET A 11 1.76 -1.78 -2.01
C MET A 11 0.99 -2.34 -0.80
N LEU A 12 -0.27 -1.92 -0.62
CA LEU A 12 -1.13 -2.39 0.46
C LEU A 12 -1.49 -3.87 0.30
N GLU A 13 -1.87 -4.29 -0.91
CA GLU A 13 -2.22 -5.67 -1.27
C GLU A 13 -1.02 -6.61 -1.10
N ASN A 14 0.19 -6.13 -1.39
CA ASN A 14 1.44 -6.88 -1.22
C ASN A 14 2.04 -6.77 0.20
N ARG A 15 1.29 -6.24 1.17
CA ARG A 15 1.71 -6.13 2.59
C ARG A 15 3.01 -5.34 2.81
N MET A 16 3.26 -4.32 1.96
CA MET A 16 4.48 -3.50 1.98
C MET A 16 4.38 -2.23 2.85
N VAL A 17 3.27 -2.04 3.57
CA VAL A 17 2.98 -0.79 4.30
C VAL A 17 2.85 -1.07 5.78
N HIS A 18 3.56 -0.28 6.61
CA HIS A 18 3.51 -0.42 8.07
C HIS A 18 2.38 0.40 8.71
N PHE A 19 2.12 1.59 8.21
CA PHE A 19 1.06 2.48 8.69
C PHE A 19 0.62 3.46 7.60
N ILE A 20 -0.54 4.08 7.80
CA ILE A 20 -1.02 5.16 6.94
C ILE A 20 -1.22 6.45 7.75
N GLY A 21 -0.95 7.59 7.13
CA GLY A 21 -1.11 8.91 7.73
C GLY A 21 -1.81 9.87 6.77
N SER A 22 -2.44 10.92 7.31
CA SER A 22 -3.22 11.85 6.49
C SER A 22 -2.37 12.81 5.65
N ASP A 23 -1.12 13.05 6.06
CA ASP A 23 -0.22 14.03 5.44
C ASP A 23 -0.90 15.42 5.25
N ALA A 24 -1.75 15.78 6.22
CA ALA A 24 -2.57 16.98 6.18
C ALA A 24 -1.74 18.21 6.54
N HIS A 25 -1.91 19.30 5.79
CA HIS A 25 -1.15 20.54 5.93
C HIS A 25 -2.05 21.77 6.12
N ALA A 26 -3.34 21.68 5.76
CA ALA A 26 -4.28 22.79 5.91
C ALA A 26 -5.74 22.28 5.90
N PRO A 27 -6.71 23.04 6.45
CA PRO A 27 -8.13 22.68 6.40
C PRO A 27 -8.72 22.59 4.97
N LYS A 28 -8.09 23.27 4.00
CA LYS A 28 -8.45 23.24 2.58
C LYS A 28 -7.28 22.68 1.75
N GLY A 29 -7.57 22.00 0.66
CA GLY A 29 -6.56 21.35 -0.18
C GLY A 29 -6.07 20.04 0.46
N ARG A 30 -4.86 20.06 1.04
CA ARG A 30 -4.28 18.91 1.78
C ARG A 30 -4.88 18.81 3.18
N THR A 31 -6.16 18.46 3.23
CA THR A 31 -6.93 18.30 4.47
C THR A 31 -6.89 16.87 5.00
N PHE A 32 -7.34 16.69 6.24
CA PHE A 32 -7.43 15.39 6.87
C PHE A 32 -8.54 14.54 6.21
N LYS A 33 -8.16 13.45 5.56
CA LYS A 33 -9.08 12.51 4.88
C LYS A 33 -8.83 11.04 5.25
N LEU A 34 -8.34 10.81 6.46
CA LEU A 34 -7.91 9.47 6.87
C LEU A 34 -9.12 8.54 7.05
N GLN A 35 -10.24 9.05 7.59
CA GLN A 35 -11.45 8.26 7.79
C GLN A 35 -12.01 7.75 6.46
N GLU A 36 -12.12 8.62 5.46
CA GLU A 36 -12.61 8.25 4.14
C GLU A 36 -11.67 7.27 3.43
N ALA A 37 -10.37 7.42 3.63
CA ALA A 37 -9.40 6.45 3.13
C ALA A 37 -9.59 5.07 3.79
N VAL A 38 -9.79 5.02 5.10
CA VAL A 38 -10.03 3.78 5.85
C VAL A 38 -11.33 3.10 5.40
N ASP A 39 -12.41 3.85 5.26
CA ASP A 39 -13.70 3.31 4.81
C ASP A 39 -13.63 2.74 3.40
N TYR A 40 -12.84 3.37 2.52
CA TYR A 40 -12.53 2.80 1.21
C TYR A 40 -11.77 1.47 1.34
N LEU A 41 -10.73 1.42 2.18
CA LEU A 41 -9.88 0.24 2.35
C LEU A 41 -10.61 -0.97 2.96
N ARG A 42 -11.62 -0.74 3.83
CA ARG A 42 -12.45 -1.82 4.41
C ARG A 42 -13.14 -2.72 3.40
N ASN A 43 -13.37 -2.22 2.18
CA ASN A 43 -13.96 -3.01 1.10
C ASN A 43 -12.93 -3.81 0.30
N HIS A 44 -11.63 -3.66 0.58
CA HIS A 44 -10.54 -4.20 -0.24
C HIS A 44 -9.52 -5.03 0.56
N LEU A 45 -9.41 -4.81 1.87
CA LEU A 45 -8.39 -5.40 2.74
C LEU A 45 -9.02 -5.96 4.02
N ASP A 46 -8.33 -6.91 4.65
CA ASP A 46 -8.77 -7.50 5.92
C ASP A 46 -8.79 -6.47 7.06
N GLU A 47 -9.84 -6.51 7.89
CA GLU A 47 -10.03 -5.57 9.01
C GLU A 47 -8.83 -5.59 9.99
N ASP A 48 -8.25 -6.76 10.26
CA ASP A 48 -7.06 -6.87 11.11
C ASP A 48 -5.85 -6.12 10.53
N TYR A 49 -5.65 -6.17 9.21
CA TYR A 49 -4.59 -5.43 8.55
C TYR A 49 -4.85 -3.93 8.60
N ILE A 50 -6.10 -3.50 8.40
CA ILE A 50 -6.49 -2.10 8.52
C ILE A 50 -6.24 -1.60 9.95
N ARG A 51 -6.66 -2.35 10.97
CA ARG A 51 -6.42 -2.04 12.38
C ARG A 51 -4.93 -1.88 12.68
N MET A 52 -4.10 -2.79 12.12
CA MET A 52 -2.66 -2.69 12.23
C MET A 52 -2.10 -1.38 11.63
N LEU A 53 -2.56 -1.00 10.43
CA LEU A 53 -2.09 0.19 9.71
C LEU A 53 -2.46 1.52 10.38
N VAL A 54 -3.64 1.62 11.01
CA VAL A 54 -4.19 2.90 11.49
C VAL A 54 -4.14 3.08 12.99
N GLN A 55 -3.97 1.99 13.74
CA GLN A 55 -4.04 2.01 15.19
C GLN A 55 -2.82 1.34 15.82
N GLU A 56 -2.60 0.04 15.58
CA GLU A 56 -1.60 -0.70 16.35
C GLU A 56 -0.17 -0.25 16.07
N ASN A 57 0.23 -0.19 14.80
CA ASN A 57 1.59 0.20 14.45
C ASN A 57 1.87 1.68 14.75
N PRO A 58 0.96 2.64 14.44
CA PRO A 58 1.10 4.01 14.93
C PRO A 58 1.28 4.13 16.44
N LEU A 59 0.51 3.39 17.24
CA LEU A 59 0.65 3.38 18.70
C LEU A 59 1.99 2.78 19.16
N LYS A 60 2.47 1.72 18.49
CA LYS A 60 3.81 1.18 18.78
C LYS A 60 4.90 2.21 18.52
N ILE A 61 4.83 2.94 17.41
CA ILE A 61 5.78 4.01 17.08
C ILE A 61 5.79 5.10 18.15
N ILE A 62 4.61 5.56 18.59
CA ILE A 62 4.47 6.58 19.65
C ILE A 62 5.07 6.10 20.98
N ASN A 63 4.94 4.81 21.29
CA ASN A 63 5.43 4.22 22.53
C ASN A 63 6.85 3.66 22.43
N GLU A 64 7.59 3.98 21.36
CA GLU A 64 8.96 3.49 21.13
C GLU A 64 9.08 1.95 21.10
N ILE A 65 8.00 1.26 20.71
CA ILE A 65 7.94 -0.19 20.56
C ILE A 65 8.29 -0.55 19.11
N PRO A 66 9.24 -1.48 18.88
CA PRO A 66 9.57 -1.93 17.53
C PRO A 66 8.36 -2.51 16.78
N ILE A 67 8.27 -2.21 15.48
CA ILE A 67 7.32 -2.82 14.54
C ILE A 67 8.00 -3.89 13.71
N ARG A 68 7.23 -4.87 13.23
CA ARG A 68 7.76 -5.94 12.38
C ARG A 68 8.10 -5.41 10.99
N GLU A 69 9.04 -6.08 10.33
CA GLU A 69 9.36 -5.83 8.92
C GLU A 69 8.18 -6.20 8.02
N VAL A 70 8.03 -5.46 6.92
CA VAL A 70 7.05 -5.76 5.88
C VAL A 70 7.62 -6.79 4.91
N HIS A 71 6.75 -7.58 4.31
CA HIS A 71 7.15 -8.43 3.20
C HIS A 71 7.36 -7.56 1.96
N VAL A 72 8.50 -7.72 1.31
CA VAL A 72 8.78 -7.13 0.00
C VAL A 72 8.80 -8.29 -0.98
N PRO A 73 7.86 -8.34 -1.96
CA PRO A 73 7.88 -9.40 -2.95
C PRO A 73 9.18 -9.35 -3.75
N GLU A 74 9.75 -10.52 -4.05
CA GLU A 74 10.92 -10.62 -4.91
C GLU A 74 10.58 -10.07 -6.31
N GLU A 75 11.52 -9.38 -6.95
CA GLU A 75 11.29 -8.89 -8.31
C GLU A 75 11.12 -10.08 -9.26
N ASP A 76 9.92 -10.28 -9.79
CA ASP A 76 9.71 -11.20 -10.90
C ASP A 76 10.59 -10.74 -12.08
N GLU A 77 11.47 -11.63 -12.57
CA GLU A 77 12.23 -11.38 -13.80
C GLU A 77 11.25 -11.09 -14.94
N LYS A 78 11.19 -9.81 -15.37
CA LYS A 78 10.31 -9.43 -16.48
C LYS A 78 10.69 -10.27 -17.69
N PRO A 79 9.71 -10.92 -18.37
CA PRO A 79 10.03 -11.74 -19.51
C PRO A 79 10.72 -10.87 -20.56
N SER A 80 11.96 -11.26 -20.88
CA SER A 80 12.84 -10.53 -21.80
C SER A 80 12.07 -10.21 -23.08
N PHE A 81 12.35 -9.06 -23.70
CA PHE A 81 11.70 -8.62 -24.93
C PHE A 81 11.68 -9.73 -26.01
N PHE A 82 12.74 -10.54 -26.03
CA PHE A 82 12.87 -11.73 -26.87
C PHE A 82 11.85 -12.84 -26.54
N GLN A 83 11.52 -13.07 -25.27
CA GLN A 83 10.48 -14.02 -24.86
C GLN A 83 9.09 -13.52 -25.30
N ARG A 84 8.84 -12.20 -25.26
CA ARG A 84 7.59 -11.60 -25.76
C ARG A 84 7.49 -11.68 -27.28
N LEU A 85 8.58 -11.44 -28.00
CA LEU A 85 8.65 -11.55 -29.46
C LEU A 85 8.53 -13.01 -29.94
N LYS A 86 9.21 -13.94 -29.27
CA LYS A 86 9.14 -15.38 -29.58
C LYS A 86 7.74 -15.97 -29.35
N ARG A 87 6.99 -15.45 -28.37
CA ARG A 87 5.58 -15.81 -28.15
C ARG A 87 4.65 -15.34 -29.27
N ARG A 88 4.98 -14.24 -29.95
CA ARG A 88 4.21 -13.71 -31.10
C ARG A 88 4.52 -14.39 -32.43
N LEU A 89 5.67 -15.02 -32.56
CA LEU A 89 6.09 -15.73 -33.78
C LEU A 89 5.68 -17.22 -33.76
N LYS A 90 5.17 -17.72 -32.63
CA LYS A 90 4.82 -19.14 -32.41
C LYS A 90 3.31 -19.39 -32.30
N GLY A 91 2.49 -18.37 -32.55
CA GLY A 91 1.04 -18.44 -32.74
C GLY A 91 0.69 -17.76 -34.05
#